data_AF-A0A6G6YV71-F1
#
_entry.id   AF-A0A6G6YV71-F1
#
_cell.length_a   1.000
_cell.length_b   1.000
_cell.length_c   1.000
_cell.angle_alpha   90.00
_cell.angle_beta   90.00
_cell.angle_gamma   90.00
#
_symmetry.space_group_name_H-M   'P 1'
#
loop_
_entity.id
_entity.type
_entity.pdbx_description
1 polymer ?
#
loop_
_entity_poly.entity_id
_entity_poly.type
_entity_poly.pdbx_seq_one_letter_code
_entity_poly.pdbx_strand_id
1 'polypeptide(L)'
;MQRIACPERDDWQTTAENAGFTFHSIDGERYWDERAYYAFTLDEIERDIEAPTGEIEAMCLELAGRAVKDERYLRRLKIPEAYWDLIAVSWRRKNPSLYGRLDLKFSGSGPAKLLEYNADTPTSIFEAAVFQWTWLEQAIARNIIPKRADQFNSIHEALIGAWKTIGATHPLHLTGLTGNAEDAGTLAYLEDTAAQAGLKTTLLDIEQIGLRNDGQFVDLDECPIRLAFKLYPWEWMFHDAFGKNLAAAPTQWIEPPWKAILSNKGILPLLWEMFPNHPNLLPAYFEDDPQAAQLGTSYVRKPIYSREGANVELVSAGLTLVAEEGPYGAEGFIRQALAPLPNFSGQYPVLGSWLVDHTPCGLSIREDENPITGNTSRFLPHAIL
;
A
#
# COMPACT_ATOMS: atom_id res chain seq x y z
N MET A 1 -12.98 5.90 -17.35
CA MET A 1 -13.02 4.64 -16.57
C MET A 1 -14.31 3.93 -16.89
N GLN A 2 -14.22 2.71 -17.40
CA GLN A 2 -15.36 1.85 -17.70
C GLN A 2 -15.03 0.42 -17.29
N ARG A 3 -16.00 -0.34 -16.77
CA ARG A 3 -15.85 -1.77 -16.52
C ARG A 3 -16.38 -2.55 -17.74
N ILE A 4 -15.51 -3.25 -18.44
CA ILE A 4 -15.83 -3.98 -19.67
C ILE A 4 -15.82 -5.47 -19.38
N ALA A 5 -16.96 -6.14 -19.52
CA ALA A 5 -17.02 -7.59 -19.46
C ALA A 5 -16.31 -8.22 -20.67
N CYS A 6 -15.57 -9.31 -20.43
CA CYS A 6 -14.82 -10.01 -21.46
C CYS A 6 -14.79 -11.52 -21.19
N PRO A 7 -14.52 -12.35 -22.21
CA PRO A 7 -14.14 -13.74 -21.98
C PRO A 7 -12.88 -13.82 -21.11
N GLU A 8 -12.87 -14.73 -20.13
CA GLU A 8 -11.64 -15.08 -19.41
C GLU A 8 -10.76 -15.99 -20.27
N ARG A 9 -9.44 -16.01 -20.01
CA ARG A 9 -8.53 -16.96 -20.64
C ARG A 9 -8.84 -18.35 -20.10
N ASP A 10 -8.96 -19.33 -20.97
CA ASP A 10 -9.33 -20.71 -20.61
C ASP A 10 -8.28 -21.45 -19.76
N ASP A 11 -7.07 -20.91 -19.66
CA ASP A 11 -5.91 -21.44 -18.95
C ASP A 11 -5.34 -20.46 -17.91
N TRP A 12 -6.11 -19.47 -17.46
CA TRP A 12 -5.60 -18.43 -16.54
C TRP A 12 -5.07 -19.00 -15.23
N GLN A 13 -5.70 -20.06 -14.70
CA GLN A 13 -5.28 -20.72 -13.45
C GLN A 13 -3.92 -21.41 -13.62
N THR A 14 -3.76 -22.21 -14.68
CA THR A 14 -2.48 -22.82 -15.03
C THR A 14 -1.40 -21.76 -15.27
N THR A 15 -1.76 -20.63 -15.89
CA THR A 15 -0.86 -19.50 -16.09
C THR A 15 -0.45 -18.87 -14.75
N ALA A 16 -1.40 -18.69 -13.82
CA ALA A 16 -1.15 -18.17 -12.47
C ALA A 16 -0.20 -19.08 -11.69
N GLU A 17 -0.47 -20.38 -11.66
CA GLU A 17 0.38 -21.39 -11.00
C GLU A 17 1.81 -21.38 -11.55
N ASN A 18 1.97 -21.35 -12.88
CA ASN A 18 3.28 -21.29 -13.54
C ASN A 18 4.03 -19.98 -13.25
N ALA A 19 3.31 -18.89 -13.00
CA ALA A 19 3.87 -17.60 -12.62
C ALA A 19 4.19 -17.50 -11.12
N GLY A 20 3.90 -18.54 -10.32
CA GLY A 20 4.08 -18.52 -8.87
C GLY A 20 2.95 -17.81 -8.10
N PHE A 21 1.84 -17.50 -8.75
CA PHE A 21 0.68 -16.84 -8.14
C PHE A 21 -0.20 -17.86 -7.41
N THR A 22 0.25 -18.37 -6.26
CA THR A 22 -0.37 -19.50 -5.56
C THR A 22 -1.67 -19.18 -4.82
N PHE A 23 -1.97 -17.91 -4.61
CA PHE A 23 -3.18 -17.43 -3.92
C PHE A 23 -4.16 -16.73 -4.87
N HIS A 24 -4.14 -17.10 -6.16
CA HIS A 24 -5.07 -16.59 -7.17
C HIS A 24 -6.55 -16.90 -6.86
N SER A 25 -6.79 -17.85 -5.95
CA SER A 25 -8.07 -18.18 -5.32
C SER A 25 -7.86 -18.28 -3.81
N ILE A 26 -8.79 -17.74 -3.02
CA ILE A 26 -8.75 -17.73 -1.54
C ILE A 26 -9.98 -18.49 -1.05
N ASP A 27 -9.78 -19.53 -0.23
CA ASP A 27 -10.86 -20.38 0.31
C ASP A 27 -11.79 -20.99 -0.75
N GLY A 28 -11.26 -21.25 -1.95
CA GLY A 28 -12.01 -21.78 -3.10
C GLY A 28 -12.77 -20.71 -3.90
N GLU A 29 -12.82 -19.48 -3.40
CA GLU A 29 -13.37 -18.33 -4.12
C GLU A 29 -12.29 -17.65 -4.97
N ARG A 30 -12.70 -17.03 -6.07
CA ARG A 30 -11.75 -16.34 -6.95
C ARG A 30 -11.24 -15.07 -6.29
N TYR A 31 -9.92 -14.91 -6.30
CA TYR A 31 -9.27 -13.65 -5.94
C TYR A 31 -8.91 -12.87 -7.20
N TRP A 32 -8.22 -13.48 -8.14
CA TRP A 32 -8.06 -12.92 -9.48
C TRP A 32 -9.33 -13.10 -10.31
N ASP A 33 -9.88 -12.02 -10.86
CA ASP A 33 -11.06 -12.06 -11.73
C ASP A 33 -10.79 -11.34 -13.04
N GLU A 34 -10.79 -12.08 -14.14
CA GLU A 34 -10.60 -11.55 -15.49
C GLU A 34 -11.82 -11.74 -16.40
N ARG A 35 -13.01 -11.94 -15.80
CA ARG A 35 -14.30 -11.87 -16.51
C ARG A 35 -14.67 -10.45 -16.91
N ALA A 36 -13.94 -9.47 -16.39
CA ALA A 36 -14.00 -8.08 -16.79
C ALA A 36 -12.63 -7.45 -16.59
N TYR A 37 -12.44 -6.29 -17.21
CA TYR A 37 -11.32 -5.40 -16.95
C TYR A 37 -11.82 -3.95 -16.88
N TYR A 38 -11.01 -3.08 -16.29
CA TYR A 38 -11.29 -1.66 -16.30
C TYR A 38 -10.50 -0.96 -17.41
N ALA A 39 -11.23 -0.28 -18.28
CA ALA A 39 -10.69 0.53 -19.35
C ALA A 39 -10.56 1.99 -18.94
N PHE A 40 -9.40 2.58 -19.26
CA PHE A 40 -9.10 4.00 -19.08
C PHE A 40 -8.69 4.61 -20.41
N THR A 41 -8.92 5.90 -20.57
CA THR A 41 -8.20 6.67 -21.59
C THR A 41 -6.82 7.04 -21.06
N LEU A 42 -5.86 7.33 -21.95
CA LEU A 42 -4.55 7.81 -21.53
C LEU A 42 -4.66 9.11 -20.71
N ASP A 43 -5.54 10.03 -21.11
CA ASP A 43 -5.79 11.28 -20.37
C ASP A 43 -6.28 11.03 -18.94
N GLU A 44 -7.15 10.04 -18.72
CA GLU A 44 -7.61 9.66 -17.37
C GLU A 44 -6.49 9.09 -16.51
N ILE A 45 -5.56 8.33 -17.10
CA ILE A 45 -4.38 7.84 -16.39
C ILE A 45 -3.47 9.02 -16.04
N GLU A 46 -2.98 9.76 -17.03
CA GLU A 46 -1.93 10.76 -16.82
C GLU A 46 -2.42 11.93 -15.95
N ARG A 47 -3.63 12.44 -16.24
CA ARG A 47 -4.13 13.68 -15.62
C ARG A 47 -4.92 13.44 -14.35
N ASP A 48 -5.71 12.37 -14.29
CA ASP A 48 -6.67 12.17 -13.21
C ASP A 48 -6.22 11.14 -12.17
N ILE A 49 -5.16 10.37 -12.44
CA ILE A 49 -4.59 9.37 -11.53
C ILE A 49 -3.10 9.63 -11.27
N GLU A 50 -2.23 9.56 -12.29
CA GLU A 50 -0.78 9.65 -12.16
C GLU A 50 -0.33 10.99 -11.56
N ALA A 51 -0.74 12.11 -12.16
CA ALA A 51 -0.40 13.43 -11.65
C ALA A 51 -0.93 13.66 -10.22
N PRO A 52 -2.22 13.38 -9.90
CA PRO A 52 -2.72 13.45 -8.53
C PRO A 52 -1.99 12.54 -7.54
N THR A 53 -1.57 11.35 -7.94
CA THR A 53 -0.76 10.45 -7.09
C THR A 53 0.57 11.11 -6.72
N GLY A 54 1.24 11.74 -7.70
CA GLY A 54 2.47 12.50 -7.44
C GLY A 54 2.25 13.73 -6.54
N GLU A 55 1.16 14.46 -6.73
CA GLU A 55 0.79 15.61 -5.89
C GLU A 55 0.49 15.18 -4.44
N ILE A 56 -0.24 14.08 -4.25
CA ILE A 56 -0.53 13.52 -2.93
C ILE A 56 0.77 13.05 -2.25
N GLU A 57 1.65 12.36 -2.96
CA GLU A 57 2.94 11.94 -2.40
C GLU A 57 3.77 13.16 -1.94
N ALA A 58 3.81 14.23 -2.73
CA ALA A 58 4.50 15.46 -2.34
C ALA A 58 3.91 16.08 -1.06
N MET A 59 2.57 16.11 -0.93
CA MET A 59 1.90 16.56 0.30
C MET A 59 2.24 15.66 1.51
N CYS A 60 2.29 14.34 1.32
CA CYS A 60 2.69 13.38 2.33
C CYS A 60 4.14 13.58 2.79
N LEU A 61 5.08 13.79 1.87
CA LEU A 61 6.47 14.09 2.20
C LEU A 61 6.64 15.43 2.91
N GLU A 62 5.84 16.44 2.56
CA GLU A 62 5.81 17.70 3.31
C GLU A 62 5.31 17.49 4.75
N LEU A 63 4.23 16.72 4.93
CA LEU A 63 3.73 16.35 6.26
C LEU A 63 4.80 15.61 7.07
N ALA A 64 5.47 14.59 6.50
CA ALA A 64 6.55 13.88 7.17
C ALA A 64 7.67 14.85 7.60
N GLY A 65 8.11 15.75 6.70
CA GLY A 65 9.13 16.74 6.99
C GLY A 65 8.78 17.75 8.08
N ARG A 66 7.48 18.01 8.31
CA ARG A 66 6.99 18.82 9.45
C ARG A 66 6.88 17.98 10.72
N ALA A 67 6.29 16.79 10.64
CA ALA A 67 6.01 15.92 11.77
C ALA A 67 7.29 15.49 12.51
N VAL A 68 8.38 15.21 11.80
CA VAL A 68 9.68 14.86 12.41
C VAL A 68 10.33 15.99 13.22
N LYS A 69 9.80 17.22 13.16
CA LYS A 69 10.31 18.41 13.88
C LYS A 69 9.36 18.90 14.96
N ASP A 70 8.19 18.30 15.10
CA ASP A 70 7.14 18.77 15.99
C ASP A 70 6.41 17.58 16.62
N GLU A 71 6.74 17.34 17.88
CA GLU A 71 6.22 16.25 18.71
C GLU A 71 4.69 16.24 18.80
N ARG A 72 4.02 17.36 18.55
CA ARG A 72 2.55 17.42 18.53
C ARG A 72 1.98 16.51 17.44
N TYR A 73 2.61 16.46 16.26
CA TYR A 73 2.20 15.54 15.20
C TYR A 73 2.44 14.08 15.62
N LEU A 74 3.63 13.75 16.11
CA LEU A 74 3.97 12.37 16.50
C LEU A 74 3.08 11.85 17.63
N ARG A 75 2.79 12.70 18.62
CA ARG A 75 1.84 12.41 19.71
C ARG A 75 0.42 12.25 19.18
N ARG A 76 0.02 13.05 18.20
CA ARG A 76 -1.30 12.98 17.57
C ARG A 76 -1.48 11.69 16.76
N LEU A 77 -0.41 11.26 16.09
CA LEU A 77 -0.32 9.98 15.38
C LEU A 77 -0.13 8.78 16.32
N LYS A 78 -0.03 8.99 17.64
CA LYS A 78 0.16 7.92 18.65
C LYS A 78 1.45 7.11 18.46
N ILE A 79 2.44 7.69 17.80
CA ILE A 79 3.77 7.09 17.66
C ILE A 79 4.46 7.13 19.03
N PRO A 80 5.00 6.00 19.54
CA PRO A 80 5.62 5.98 20.87
C PRO A 80 6.85 6.89 20.96
N GLU A 81 6.95 7.66 22.04
CA GLU A 81 7.98 8.68 22.26
C GLU A 81 9.41 8.15 22.15
N ALA A 82 9.62 6.89 22.56
CA ALA A 82 10.92 6.21 22.48
C ALA A 82 11.49 6.12 21.05
N TYR A 83 10.67 6.28 20.01
CA TYR A 83 11.07 6.14 18.60
C TYR A 83 11.13 7.46 17.83
N TRP A 84 10.79 8.59 18.45
CA TRP A 84 10.77 9.88 17.76
C TRP A 84 12.14 10.28 17.20
N ASP A 85 13.20 10.05 17.97
CA ASP A 85 14.57 10.31 17.50
C ASP A 85 14.97 9.40 16.34
N LEU A 86 14.62 8.11 16.38
CA LEU A 86 14.88 7.17 15.28
C LEU A 86 14.20 7.65 13.99
N ILE A 87 12.93 8.03 14.08
CA ILE A 87 12.14 8.58 12.99
C ILE A 87 12.81 9.84 12.44
N ALA A 88 13.11 10.81 13.29
CA ALA A 88 13.71 12.08 12.87
C ALA A 88 15.12 11.91 12.28
N VAL A 89 15.94 11.00 12.83
CA VAL A 89 17.26 10.65 12.28
C VAL A 89 17.10 10.02 10.89
N SER A 90 16.19 9.08 10.71
CA SER A 90 15.98 8.40 9.43
C SER A 90 15.56 9.38 8.32
N TRP A 91 14.71 10.35 8.64
CA TRP A 91 14.32 11.42 7.72
C TRP A 91 15.50 12.34 7.38
N ARG A 92 16.27 12.81 8.39
CA ARG A 92 17.43 13.68 8.16
C ARG A 92 18.52 13.03 7.32
N ARG A 93 18.70 11.71 7.47
CA ARG A 93 19.63 10.91 6.66
C ARG A 93 19.12 10.63 5.25
N LYS A 94 17.86 10.95 4.96
CA LYS A 94 17.17 10.57 3.73
C LYS A 94 17.26 9.07 3.48
N ASN A 95 17.00 8.28 4.54
CA ASN A 95 16.92 6.84 4.37
C ASN A 95 15.89 6.53 3.26
N PRO A 96 16.25 5.70 2.28
CA PRO A 96 15.46 5.50 1.08
C PRO A 96 14.16 4.76 1.38
N SER A 97 13.13 5.07 0.60
CA SER A 97 11.84 4.37 0.54
C SER A 97 11.82 3.54 -0.74
N LEU A 98 11.29 2.32 -0.72
CA LEU A 98 11.17 1.51 -1.91
C LEU A 98 9.86 1.80 -2.63
N TYR A 99 8.73 1.68 -1.92
CA TYR A 99 7.42 1.70 -2.55
C TYR A 99 6.27 2.14 -1.62
N GLY A 100 5.09 2.27 -2.20
CA GLY A 100 3.86 2.66 -1.52
C GLY A 100 2.64 2.52 -2.44
N ARG A 101 1.45 2.41 -1.85
CA ARG A 101 0.18 2.38 -2.61
C ARG A 101 -0.83 3.35 -2.04
N LEU A 102 -1.27 4.30 -2.86
CA LEU A 102 -2.41 5.16 -2.54
C LEU A 102 -3.70 4.47 -2.96
N ASP A 103 -4.65 4.36 -2.05
CA ASP A 103 -5.97 3.84 -2.37
C ASP A 103 -6.89 5.02 -2.71
N LEU A 104 -7.40 5.04 -3.93
CA LEU A 104 -8.13 6.14 -4.54
C LEU A 104 -9.55 5.72 -4.93
N LYS A 105 -10.52 6.60 -4.67
CA LYS A 105 -11.82 6.58 -5.32
C LYS A 105 -11.75 7.39 -6.60
N PHE A 106 -12.09 6.79 -7.74
CA PHE A 106 -12.18 7.50 -9.02
C PHE A 106 -13.32 6.92 -9.86
N SER A 107 -14.12 7.79 -10.48
CA SER A 107 -15.32 7.41 -11.24
C SER A 107 -15.18 7.57 -12.75
N GLY A 108 -13.98 7.90 -13.27
CA GLY A 108 -13.81 8.37 -14.66
C GLY A 108 -14.34 9.79 -14.88
N SER A 109 -14.70 10.50 -13.81
CA SER A 109 -15.14 11.89 -13.85
C SER A 109 -14.86 12.57 -12.52
N GLY A 110 -14.39 13.82 -12.59
CA GLY A 110 -13.93 14.58 -11.43
C GLY A 110 -12.62 14.06 -10.84
N PRO A 111 -12.08 14.73 -9.81
CA PRO A 111 -10.79 14.36 -9.24
C PRO A 111 -10.84 13.02 -8.51
N ALA A 112 -9.77 12.22 -8.63
CA ALA A 112 -9.55 11.07 -7.77
C ALA A 112 -9.46 11.51 -6.29
N LYS A 113 -10.03 10.74 -5.36
CA LYS A 113 -10.08 11.05 -3.93
C LYS A 113 -9.25 10.06 -3.13
N LEU A 114 -8.32 10.55 -2.33
CA LEU A 114 -7.51 9.75 -1.41
C LEU A 114 -8.37 9.14 -0.31
N LEU A 115 -8.40 7.80 -0.25
CA LEU A 115 -9.04 7.04 0.81
C LEU A 115 -8.04 6.71 1.92
N GLU A 116 -6.86 6.21 1.58
CA GLU A 116 -5.74 5.96 2.49
C GLU A 116 -4.40 5.84 1.75
N TYR A 117 -3.30 5.84 2.50
CA TYR A 117 -1.96 5.58 1.99
C TYR A 117 -1.37 4.35 2.70
N ASN A 118 -1.22 3.26 1.96
CA ASN A 118 -0.49 2.07 2.39
C ASN A 118 1.00 2.30 2.12
N ALA A 119 1.67 3.01 3.04
CA ALA A 119 3.04 3.47 2.83
C ALA A 119 4.10 2.43 3.27
N ASP A 120 3.83 1.59 4.27
CA ASP A 120 4.86 0.74 4.90
C ASP A 120 4.90 -0.70 4.35
N THR A 121 3.75 -1.37 4.31
CA THR A 121 3.65 -2.78 3.91
C THR A 121 2.51 -3.06 2.92
N PRO A 122 2.39 -2.34 1.79
CA PRO A 122 1.36 -2.65 0.81
C PRO A 122 1.63 -3.99 0.11
N THR A 123 0.63 -4.87 0.10
CA THR A 123 0.61 -6.13 -0.66
C THR A 123 -0.08 -5.93 -2.02
N SER A 124 -0.34 -7.01 -2.76
CA SER A 124 -0.94 -7.01 -4.10
C SER A 124 -0.07 -6.46 -5.24
N ILE A 125 1.22 -6.25 -5.00
CA ILE A 125 2.14 -5.64 -5.98
C ILE A 125 2.53 -6.62 -7.08
N PHE A 126 2.64 -7.91 -6.77
CA PHE A 126 2.95 -8.95 -7.74
C PHE A 126 1.83 -9.05 -8.80
N GLU A 127 0.59 -9.01 -8.36
CA GLU A 127 -0.60 -9.00 -9.21
C GLU A 127 -0.58 -7.78 -10.12
N ALA A 128 -0.31 -6.60 -9.57
CA ALA A 128 -0.26 -5.34 -10.29
C ALA A 128 0.85 -5.31 -11.35
N ALA A 129 2.06 -5.75 -10.99
CA ALA A 129 3.24 -5.62 -11.81
C ALA A 129 3.39 -6.76 -12.84
N VAL A 130 3.15 -8.00 -12.43
CA VAL A 130 3.51 -9.20 -13.22
C VAL A 130 2.28 -9.84 -13.85
N PHE A 131 1.30 -10.23 -13.03
CA PHE A 131 0.21 -11.06 -13.54
C PHE A 131 -0.76 -10.25 -14.41
N GLN A 132 -0.95 -8.98 -14.08
CA GLN A 132 -1.72 -8.04 -14.88
C GLN A 132 -1.06 -7.72 -16.24
N TRP A 133 0.28 -7.68 -16.30
CA TRP A 133 1.01 -7.57 -17.57
C TRP A 133 0.85 -8.84 -18.41
N THR A 134 1.02 -10.00 -17.77
CA THR A 134 0.80 -11.31 -18.41
C THR A 134 -0.60 -11.43 -18.98
N TRP A 135 -1.62 -10.94 -18.25
CA TRP A 135 -2.98 -10.85 -18.76
C TRP A 135 -3.08 -9.94 -19.99
N LEU A 136 -2.49 -8.74 -19.98
CA LEU A 136 -2.54 -7.80 -21.10
C LEU A 136 -2.00 -8.45 -22.39
N GLU A 137 -0.79 -9.01 -22.32
CA GLU A 137 -0.14 -9.63 -23.48
C GLU A 137 -0.97 -10.78 -24.05
N GLN A 138 -1.45 -11.68 -23.18
CA GLN A 138 -2.23 -12.83 -23.61
C GLN A 138 -3.64 -12.45 -24.08
N ALA A 139 -4.28 -11.46 -23.45
CA ALA A 139 -5.58 -10.95 -23.86
C ALA A 139 -5.50 -10.29 -25.24
N ILE A 140 -4.42 -9.55 -25.54
CA ILE A 140 -4.14 -9.02 -26.89
C ILE A 140 -3.94 -10.16 -27.88
N ALA A 141 -3.08 -11.15 -27.56
CA ALA A 141 -2.79 -12.28 -28.44
C ALA A 141 -4.04 -13.09 -28.80
N ARG A 142 -4.98 -13.21 -27.86
CA ARG A 142 -6.27 -13.91 -28.01
C ARG A 142 -7.38 -13.03 -28.59
N ASN A 143 -7.11 -11.76 -28.88
CA ASN A 143 -8.08 -10.76 -29.34
C ASN A 143 -9.26 -10.56 -28.36
N ILE A 144 -9.02 -10.76 -27.05
CA ILE A 144 -9.97 -10.44 -25.98
C ILE A 144 -10.07 -8.91 -25.81
N ILE A 145 -8.93 -8.22 -25.94
CA ILE A 145 -8.84 -6.76 -25.94
C ILE A 145 -8.18 -6.24 -27.23
N PRO A 146 -8.34 -4.94 -27.58
CA PRO A 146 -7.76 -4.38 -28.80
C PRO A 146 -6.23 -4.48 -28.85
N LYS A 147 -5.65 -4.69 -30.04
CA LYS A 147 -4.19 -4.77 -30.25
C LYS A 147 -3.40 -3.50 -29.87
N ARG A 148 -4.09 -2.37 -29.76
CA ARG A 148 -3.52 -1.08 -29.36
C ARG A 148 -3.59 -0.84 -27.85
N ALA A 149 -4.18 -1.77 -27.10
CA ALA A 149 -4.32 -1.63 -25.66
C ALA A 149 -2.93 -1.53 -25.02
N ASP A 150 -2.84 -0.70 -24.00
CA ASP A 150 -1.65 -0.51 -23.20
C ASP A 150 -2.01 -0.62 -21.71
N GLN A 151 -1.06 -0.40 -20.81
CA GLN A 151 -1.27 -0.49 -19.38
C GLN A 151 -0.38 0.51 -18.63
N PHE A 152 -0.93 1.17 -17.61
CA PHE A 152 -0.11 1.95 -16.69
C PHE A 152 0.56 1.01 -15.70
N ASN A 153 1.70 0.46 -16.12
CA ASN A 153 2.46 -0.52 -15.37
C ASN A 153 3.94 -0.51 -15.77
N SER A 154 4.74 0.21 -15.00
CA SER A 154 6.21 0.23 -15.07
C SER A 154 6.83 -0.19 -13.72
N ILE A 155 6.05 -0.84 -12.87
CA ILE A 155 6.41 -1.18 -11.49
C ILE A 155 7.64 -2.08 -11.46
N HIS A 156 7.70 -3.08 -12.35
CA HIS A 156 8.79 -4.05 -12.37
C HIS A 156 10.15 -3.39 -12.65
N GLU A 157 10.22 -2.58 -13.70
CA GLU A 157 11.43 -1.83 -14.08
C GLU A 157 11.79 -0.79 -13.02
N ALA A 158 10.80 -0.12 -12.44
CA ALA A 158 10.99 0.86 -11.38
C ALA A 158 11.61 0.22 -10.12
N LEU A 159 11.12 -0.95 -9.70
CA LEU A 159 11.66 -1.68 -8.55
C LEU A 159 13.12 -2.09 -8.77
N ILE A 160 13.44 -2.65 -9.94
CA ILE A 160 14.83 -2.98 -10.30
C ILE A 160 15.72 -1.73 -10.26
N GLY A 161 15.22 -0.59 -10.76
CA GLY A 161 15.91 0.69 -10.71
C GLY A 161 16.15 1.18 -9.28
N ALA A 162 15.14 1.10 -8.41
CA ALA A 162 15.23 1.48 -7.01
C ALA A 162 16.24 0.61 -6.26
N TRP A 163 16.21 -0.72 -6.46
CA TRP A 163 17.14 -1.64 -5.79
C TRP A 163 18.60 -1.39 -6.13
N LYS A 164 18.91 -1.05 -7.39
CA LYS A 164 20.29 -0.67 -7.79
C LYS A 164 20.82 0.51 -6.98
N THR A 165 19.94 1.41 -6.55
CA THR A 165 20.30 2.57 -5.73
C THR A 165 20.35 2.21 -4.25
N ILE A 166 19.32 1.52 -3.73
CA ILE A 166 19.17 1.19 -2.30
C ILE A 166 20.24 0.19 -1.84
N GLY A 167 20.46 -0.88 -2.61
CA GLY A 167 21.29 -2.03 -2.22
C GLY A 167 22.73 -2.00 -2.73
N ALA A 168 23.23 -0.84 -3.17
CA ALA A 168 24.54 -0.73 -3.80
C ALA A 168 25.72 -1.20 -2.90
N THR A 169 25.55 -1.20 -1.57
CA THR A 169 26.66 -1.40 -0.62
C THR A 169 26.57 -2.67 0.22
N HIS A 170 25.39 -3.26 0.38
CA HIS A 170 25.17 -4.37 1.32
C HIS A 170 24.26 -5.45 0.71
N PRO A 171 24.46 -6.73 1.06
CA PRO A 171 23.45 -7.76 0.81
C PRO A 171 22.11 -7.36 1.41
N LEU A 172 21.03 -7.78 0.77
CA LEU A 172 19.66 -7.48 1.18
C LEU A 172 19.06 -8.70 1.88
N HIS A 173 18.65 -8.53 3.12
CA HIS A 173 17.73 -9.46 3.76
C HIS A 173 16.29 -9.05 3.46
N LEU A 174 15.41 -9.99 3.14
CA LEU A 174 13.98 -9.74 2.99
C LEU A 174 13.23 -10.55 4.04
N THR A 175 12.33 -9.91 4.77
CA THR A 175 11.65 -10.54 5.89
C THR A 175 10.18 -10.15 6.02
N GLY A 176 9.37 -11.05 6.57
CA GLY A 176 7.93 -10.87 6.82
C GLY A 176 7.34 -12.18 7.33
N LEU A 177 6.02 -12.32 7.31
CA LEU A 177 5.33 -13.54 7.74
C LEU A 177 5.30 -14.56 6.59
N THR A 178 6.34 -15.39 6.49
CA THR A 178 6.50 -16.33 5.36
C THR A 178 5.49 -17.49 5.38
N GLY A 179 4.83 -17.70 6.51
CA GLY A 179 3.69 -18.63 6.63
C GLY A 179 2.40 -18.12 6.00
N ASN A 180 2.28 -16.81 5.72
CA ASN A 180 1.17 -16.24 4.98
C ASN A 180 1.49 -16.25 3.48
N ALA A 181 0.58 -16.76 2.65
CA ALA A 181 0.82 -16.95 1.22
C ALA A 181 0.94 -15.63 0.42
N GLU A 182 0.17 -14.60 0.79
CA GLU A 182 0.23 -13.27 0.15
C GLU A 182 1.55 -12.56 0.51
N ASP A 183 1.95 -12.63 1.77
CA ASP A 183 3.23 -12.07 2.24
C ASP A 183 4.41 -12.81 1.59
N ALA A 184 4.38 -14.14 1.55
CA ALA A 184 5.41 -14.95 0.90
C ALA A 184 5.52 -14.65 -0.60
N GLY A 185 4.40 -14.51 -1.30
CA GLY A 185 4.37 -14.14 -2.71
C GLY A 185 4.92 -12.72 -2.95
N THR A 186 4.55 -11.77 -2.10
CA THR A 186 5.07 -10.40 -2.16
C THR A 186 6.59 -10.37 -1.93
N LEU A 187 7.08 -11.08 -0.91
CA LEU A 187 8.52 -11.16 -0.60
C LEU A 187 9.31 -11.83 -1.71
N ALA A 188 8.80 -12.94 -2.27
CA ALA A 188 9.45 -13.65 -3.38
C ALA A 188 9.56 -12.76 -4.62
N TYR A 189 8.52 -11.97 -4.92
CA TYR A 189 8.55 -11.03 -6.03
C TYR A 189 9.55 -9.88 -5.81
N LEU A 190 9.56 -9.29 -4.61
CA LEU A 190 10.52 -8.24 -4.28
C LEU A 190 11.97 -8.77 -4.27
N GLU A 191 12.18 -10.01 -3.81
CA GLU A 191 13.47 -10.69 -3.89
C GLU A 191 13.92 -10.88 -5.35
N ASP A 192 13.02 -11.30 -6.24
CA ASP A 192 13.32 -11.45 -7.68
C ASP A 192 13.77 -10.12 -8.30
N THR A 193 13.04 -9.02 -8.07
CA THR A 193 13.44 -7.69 -8.58
C THR A 193 14.78 -7.22 -8.00
N ALA A 194 15.07 -7.52 -6.73
CA ALA A 194 16.36 -7.22 -6.11
C ALA A 194 17.50 -8.06 -6.70
N ALA A 195 17.28 -9.35 -6.95
CA ALA A 195 18.24 -10.24 -7.60
C ALA A 195 18.54 -9.78 -9.03
N GLN A 196 17.51 -9.39 -9.80
CA GLN A 196 17.67 -8.80 -11.14
C GLN A 196 18.42 -7.46 -11.11
N ALA A 197 18.32 -6.70 -10.02
CA ALA A 197 19.14 -5.51 -9.76
C ALA A 197 20.60 -5.83 -9.38
N GLY A 198 20.96 -7.11 -9.22
CA GLY A 198 22.31 -7.60 -8.93
C GLY A 198 22.63 -7.72 -7.45
N LEU A 199 21.63 -7.62 -6.56
CA LEU A 199 21.84 -7.75 -5.12
C LEU A 199 21.96 -9.23 -4.75
N LYS A 200 22.78 -9.52 -3.73
CA LYS A 200 22.72 -10.80 -3.03
C LYS A 200 21.61 -10.74 -2.01
N THR A 201 20.66 -11.66 -2.09
CA THR A 201 19.47 -11.67 -1.25
C THR A 201 19.48 -12.83 -0.25
N THR A 202 18.74 -12.66 0.84
CA THR A 202 18.44 -13.72 1.81
C THR A 202 17.03 -13.50 2.33
N LEU A 203 16.11 -14.39 2.00
CA LEU A 203 14.75 -14.37 2.51
C LEU A 203 14.66 -15.20 3.80
N LEU A 204 14.05 -14.63 4.84
CA LEU A 204 13.82 -15.31 6.12
C LEU A 204 12.57 -14.81 6.81
N ASP A 205 11.95 -15.66 7.63
CA ASP A 205 10.80 -15.27 8.43
C ASP A 205 11.18 -14.21 9.48
N ILE A 206 10.27 -13.28 9.77
CA ILE A 206 10.51 -12.22 10.76
C ILE A 206 10.84 -12.79 12.15
N GLU A 207 10.23 -13.93 12.51
CA GLU A 207 10.49 -14.61 13.78
C GLU A 207 11.88 -15.24 13.85
N GLN A 208 12.56 -15.40 12.71
CA GLN A 208 13.90 -15.98 12.62
C GLN A 208 15.02 -14.94 12.78
N ILE A 209 14.69 -13.65 12.77
CA ILE A 209 15.69 -12.60 13.03
C ILE A 209 16.17 -12.72 14.48
N GLY A 210 17.46 -12.90 14.65
CA GLY A 210 18.12 -12.91 15.95
C GLY A 210 18.58 -11.51 16.39
N LEU A 211 18.77 -11.34 17.69
CA LEU A 211 19.44 -10.18 18.27
C LEU A 211 20.63 -10.64 19.11
N ARG A 212 21.83 -10.26 18.69
CA ARG A 212 23.06 -10.55 19.43
C ARG A 212 23.23 -9.63 20.65
N ASN A 213 24.07 -10.07 21.60
CA ASN A 213 24.37 -9.33 22.83
C ASN A 213 25.00 -7.93 22.60
N ASP A 214 25.57 -7.68 21.42
CA ASP A 214 26.11 -6.38 21.01
C ASP A 214 25.07 -5.48 20.32
N GLY A 215 23.79 -5.89 20.30
CA GLY A 215 22.68 -5.13 19.75
C GLY A 215 22.52 -5.23 18.23
N GLN A 216 23.26 -6.12 17.56
CA GLN A 216 23.12 -6.34 16.11
C GLN A 216 22.02 -7.36 15.80
N PHE A 217 21.18 -7.03 14.82
CA PHE A 217 20.27 -7.99 14.20
C PHE A 217 21.07 -8.96 13.32
N VAL A 218 20.73 -10.24 13.38
CA VAL A 218 21.40 -11.32 12.63
C VAL A 218 20.39 -12.28 11.99
N ASP A 219 20.82 -12.96 10.94
CA ASP A 219 20.09 -14.09 10.35
C ASP A 219 20.43 -15.43 11.05
N LEU A 220 19.91 -16.53 10.50
CA LEU A 220 20.11 -17.89 11.01
C LEU A 220 21.57 -18.37 10.99
N ASP A 221 22.43 -17.75 10.18
CA ASP A 221 23.87 -18.05 10.11
C ASP A 221 24.70 -17.09 10.98
N GLU A 222 24.06 -16.34 11.89
CA GLU A 222 24.67 -15.29 12.71
C GLU A 222 25.33 -14.16 11.88
N CYS A 223 24.96 -14.03 10.61
CA CYS A 223 25.46 -12.95 9.76
C CYS A 223 24.74 -11.64 10.11
N PRO A 224 25.47 -10.52 10.31
CA PRO A 224 24.84 -9.25 10.62
C PRO A 224 23.95 -8.74 9.49
N ILE A 225 22.71 -8.41 9.82
CA ILE A 225 21.75 -7.80 8.90
C ILE A 225 22.07 -6.30 8.79
N ARG A 226 22.57 -5.88 7.62
CA ARG A 226 22.97 -4.48 7.34
C ARG A 226 21.90 -3.70 6.58
N LEU A 227 21.21 -4.35 5.64
CA LEU A 227 20.10 -3.80 4.87
C LEU A 227 18.99 -4.83 4.86
N ALA A 228 17.79 -4.43 5.29
CA ALA A 228 16.64 -5.32 5.37
C ALA A 228 15.39 -4.68 4.79
N PHE A 229 14.74 -5.36 3.84
CA PHE A 229 13.34 -5.13 3.52
C PHE A 229 12.45 -5.86 4.52
N LYS A 230 11.40 -5.19 5.02
CA LYS A 230 10.42 -5.76 5.92
C LYS A 230 8.99 -5.61 5.37
N LEU A 231 8.29 -6.74 5.26
CA LEU A 231 6.83 -6.78 5.15
C LEU A 231 6.23 -6.98 6.55
N TYR A 232 6.62 -6.12 7.48
CA TYR A 232 6.20 -6.15 8.88
C TYR A 232 6.07 -4.70 9.39
N PRO A 233 4.91 -4.25 9.90
CA PRO A 233 4.66 -2.83 10.16
C PRO A 233 5.55 -2.24 11.24
N TRP A 234 5.88 -0.97 11.09
CA TRP A 234 6.61 -0.21 12.12
C TRP A 234 5.90 -0.20 13.46
N GLU A 235 4.57 -0.10 13.51
CA GLU A 235 3.85 -0.14 14.79
C GLU A 235 4.10 -1.46 15.53
N TRP A 236 4.18 -2.60 14.83
CA TRP A 236 4.47 -3.89 15.47
C TRP A 236 5.93 -3.95 15.93
N MET A 237 6.88 -3.54 15.07
CA MET A 237 8.29 -3.49 15.46
C MET A 237 8.56 -2.60 16.69
N PHE A 238 7.80 -1.51 16.84
CA PHE A 238 7.88 -0.62 18.01
C PHE A 238 7.34 -1.24 19.29
N HIS A 239 6.43 -2.22 19.19
CA HIS A 239 5.87 -2.92 20.33
C HIS A 239 6.60 -4.23 20.65
N ASP A 240 7.40 -4.75 19.72
CA ASP A 240 8.17 -5.97 19.91
C ASP A 240 9.31 -5.86 20.92
N ALA A 241 9.68 -7.01 21.49
CA ALA A 241 10.77 -7.12 22.47
C ALA A 241 12.12 -6.59 21.93
N PHE A 242 12.35 -6.73 20.62
CA PHE A 242 13.56 -6.22 19.97
C PHE A 242 13.48 -4.74 19.60
N GLY A 243 12.29 -4.13 19.64
CA GLY A 243 12.05 -2.75 19.23
C GLY A 243 12.99 -1.74 19.88
N LYS A 244 13.35 -1.94 21.15
CA LYS A 244 14.30 -1.08 21.88
C LYS A 244 15.70 -0.98 21.25
N ASN A 245 16.08 -1.92 20.37
CA ASN A 245 17.38 -1.95 19.72
C ASN A 245 17.38 -1.29 18.34
N LEU A 246 16.19 -0.98 17.77
CA LEU A 246 16.05 -0.41 16.43
C LEU A 246 16.88 0.86 16.23
N ALA A 247 16.96 1.71 17.26
CA ALA A 247 17.71 2.97 17.20
C ALA A 247 19.23 2.81 17.27
N ALA A 248 19.71 1.76 17.93
CA ALA A 248 21.13 1.52 18.16
C ALA A 248 21.76 0.58 17.12
N ALA A 249 20.95 -0.33 16.55
CA ALA A 249 21.40 -1.29 15.57
C ALA A 249 21.85 -0.59 14.27
N PRO A 250 22.91 -1.08 13.60
CA PRO A 250 23.38 -0.52 12.33
C PRO A 250 22.50 -0.91 11.13
N THR A 251 21.42 -1.67 11.35
CA THR A 251 20.54 -2.16 10.30
C THR A 251 19.75 -1.02 9.67
N GLN A 252 19.86 -0.90 8.35
CA GLN A 252 19.01 -0.02 7.55
C GLN A 252 17.77 -0.78 7.12
N TRP A 253 16.61 -0.37 7.64
CA TRP A 253 15.30 -0.97 7.31
C TRP A 253 14.64 -0.25 6.13
N ILE A 254 14.01 -1.04 5.26
CA ILE A 254 13.18 -0.62 4.13
C ILE A 254 11.81 -1.28 4.32
N GLU A 255 10.70 -0.55 4.38
CA GLU A 255 10.58 0.90 4.40
C GLU A 255 11.24 1.55 5.65
N PRO A 256 11.74 2.79 5.54
CA PRO A 256 12.49 3.46 6.60
C PRO A 256 11.60 3.93 7.76
N PRO A 257 12.15 4.14 8.97
CA PRO A 257 11.36 4.50 10.16
C PRO A 257 10.43 5.70 9.99
N TRP A 258 10.82 6.71 9.22
CA TRP A 258 9.98 7.88 8.98
C TRP A 258 8.66 7.55 8.26
N LYS A 259 8.56 6.42 7.54
CA LYS A 259 7.31 5.96 6.92
C LYS A 259 6.26 5.51 7.94
N ALA A 260 6.63 5.28 9.21
CA ALA A 260 5.68 5.09 10.30
C ALA A 260 4.73 6.30 10.48
N ILE A 261 5.14 7.50 10.02
CA ILE A 261 4.26 8.67 9.95
C ILE A 261 3.20 8.47 8.86
N LEU A 262 3.60 7.96 7.69
CA LEU A 262 2.75 7.90 6.49
C LEU A 262 1.88 6.65 6.39
N SER A 263 2.22 5.56 7.07
CA SER A 263 1.34 4.38 7.19
C SER A 263 0.18 4.57 8.16
N ASN A 264 0.12 5.73 8.82
CA ASN A 264 -0.86 6.04 9.84
C ASN A 264 -2.08 6.75 9.26
N LYS A 265 -3.31 6.28 9.55
CA LYS A 265 -4.54 6.90 9.03
C LYS A 265 -4.79 8.32 9.57
N GLY A 266 -4.12 8.67 10.67
CA GLY A 266 -4.02 10.03 11.20
C GLY A 266 -3.38 11.04 10.25
N ILE A 267 -2.71 10.64 9.16
CA ILE A 267 -2.27 11.60 8.14
C ILE A 267 -3.44 12.27 7.42
N LEU A 268 -4.59 11.59 7.28
CA LEU A 268 -5.72 12.11 6.51
C LEU A 268 -6.24 13.46 7.08
N PRO A 269 -6.53 13.58 8.38
CA PRO A 269 -6.89 14.88 8.96
C PRO A 269 -5.75 15.90 8.92
N LEU A 270 -4.49 15.47 9.09
CA LEU A 270 -3.34 16.40 9.06
C LEU A 270 -3.09 16.96 7.65
N LEU A 271 -3.24 16.13 6.61
CA LEU A 271 -3.21 16.56 5.22
C LEU A 271 -4.35 17.52 4.92
N TRP A 272 -5.57 17.23 5.41
CA TRP A 272 -6.71 18.13 5.23
C TRP A 272 -6.50 19.49 5.93
N GLU A 273 -5.89 19.49 7.12
CA GLU A 273 -5.52 20.72 7.83
C GLU A 273 -4.44 21.52 7.07
N MET A 274 -3.41 20.85 6.56
CA MET A 274 -2.31 21.49 5.84
C MET A 274 -2.70 21.99 4.44
N PHE A 275 -3.60 21.27 3.77
CA PHE A 275 -4.01 21.50 2.39
C PHE A 275 -5.55 21.56 2.28
N PRO A 276 -6.19 22.55 2.93
CA PRO A 276 -7.65 22.61 3.00
C PRO A 276 -8.26 22.77 1.61
N ASN A 277 -9.31 21.99 1.35
CA ASN A 277 -10.05 21.97 0.07
C ASN A 277 -9.25 21.48 -1.15
N HIS A 278 -8.12 20.78 -0.94
CA HIS A 278 -7.41 20.15 -2.05
C HIS A 278 -8.36 19.21 -2.83
N PRO A 279 -8.40 19.26 -4.17
CA PRO A 279 -9.35 18.51 -4.98
C PRO A 279 -9.24 16.98 -4.80
N ASN A 280 -8.08 16.47 -4.43
CA ASN A 280 -7.88 15.03 -4.21
C ASN A 280 -8.00 14.58 -2.75
N LEU A 281 -8.22 15.49 -1.81
CA LEU A 281 -8.44 15.15 -0.41
C LEU A 281 -9.94 15.12 -0.08
N LEU A 282 -10.25 14.42 1.01
CA LEU A 282 -11.56 14.39 1.64
C LEU A 282 -11.46 15.09 3.00
N PRO A 283 -12.49 15.85 3.43
CA PRO A 283 -12.54 16.37 4.78
C PRO A 283 -12.33 15.23 5.79
N ALA A 284 -11.33 15.39 6.65
CA ALA A 284 -11.01 14.40 7.66
C ALA A 284 -10.65 15.12 8.96
N TYR A 285 -11.07 14.54 10.07
CA TYR A 285 -10.83 15.06 11.41
C TYR A 285 -10.49 13.90 12.33
N PHE A 286 -9.69 14.14 13.35
CA PHE A 286 -9.61 13.20 14.45
C PHE A 286 -10.93 13.14 15.21
N GLU A 287 -11.28 12.00 15.79
CA GLU A 287 -12.60 11.81 16.40
C GLU A 287 -12.88 12.74 17.60
N ASP A 288 -11.85 13.12 18.34
CA ASP A 288 -11.90 14.08 19.45
C ASP A 288 -11.80 15.56 19.02
N ASP A 289 -11.68 15.85 17.72
CA ASP A 289 -11.74 17.22 17.20
C ASP A 289 -13.20 17.70 17.11
N PRO A 290 -13.58 18.84 17.73
CA PRO A 290 -14.92 19.41 17.60
C PRO A 290 -15.36 19.64 16.15
N GLN A 291 -14.43 19.88 15.22
CA GLN A 291 -14.73 20.07 13.80
C GLN A 291 -15.20 18.78 13.11
N ALA A 292 -14.98 17.61 13.70
CA ALA A 292 -15.50 16.34 13.17
C ALA A 292 -17.03 16.36 13.03
N ALA A 293 -17.74 17.19 13.82
CA ALA A 293 -19.18 17.40 13.70
C ALA A 293 -19.60 18.01 12.33
N GLN A 294 -18.69 18.68 11.61
CA GLN A 294 -18.97 19.25 10.28
C GLN A 294 -19.23 18.18 9.22
N LEU A 295 -18.78 16.93 9.44
CA LEU A 295 -19.08 15.80 8.56
C LEU A 295 -20.55 15.39 8.61
N GLY A 296 -21.31 15.88 9.59
CA GLY A 296 -22.69 15.51 9.81
C GLY A 296 -22.82 14.04 10.25
N THR A 297 -23.85 13.36 9.73
CA THR A 297 -24.21 12.00 10.14
C THR A 297 -23.71 10.91 9.19
N SER A 298 -22.92 11.26 8.16
CA SER A 298 -22.38 10.30 7.20
C SER A 298 -20.87 10.46 7.07
N TYR A 299 -20.12 9.47 7.53
CA TYR A 299 -18.65 9.47 7.54
C TYR A 299 -18.10 8.05 7.60
N VAL A 300 -16.82 7.89 7.28
CA VAL A 300 -16.06 6.66 7.52
C VAL A 300 -15.23 6.88 8.78
N ARG A 301 -15.42 6.03 9.79
CA ARG A 301 -14.64 6.02 11.02
C ARG A 301 -13.53 4.98 10.86
N LYS A 302 -12.28 5.40 11.05
CA LYS A 302 -11.12 4.51 10.88
C LYS A 302 -10.21 4.61 12.11
N PRO A 303 -9.67 3.51 12.63
CA PRO A 303 -8.69 3.58 13.70
C PRO A 303 -7.40 4.24 13.17
N ILE A 304 -6.62 4.85 14.07
CA ILE A 304 -5.36 5.54 13.72
C ILE A 304 -4.34 4.56 13.12
N TYR A 305 -4.18 3.40 13.76
CA TYR A 305 -3.49 2.24 13.19
C TYR A 305 -4.52 1.28 12.63
N SER A 306 -4.31 0.80 11.42
CA SER A 306 -5.08 -0.30 10.85
C SER A 306 -4.45 -0.77 9.56
N ARG A 307 -4.59 -2.05 9.31
CA ARG A 307 -4.26 -2.69 8.04
C ARG A 307 -5.54 -3.22 7.42
N GLU A 308 -5.57 -3.32 6.09
CA GLU A 308 -6.47 -4.27 5.44
C GLU A 308 -7.97 -4.04 5.76
N GLY A 309 -8.36 -2.78 5.98
CA GLY A 309 -9.74 -2.43 6.34
C GLY A 309 -10.18 -2.79 7.77
N ALA A 310 -9.32 -3.40 8.59
CA ALA A 310 -9.67 -3.85 9.94
C ALA A 310 -10.17 -2.69 10.82
N ASN A 311 -11.28 -2.94 11.53
CA ASN A 311 -11.98 -1.99 12.41
C ASN A 311 -12.49 -0.70 11.73
N VAL A 312 -12.62 -0.68 10.40
CA VAL A 312 -13.26 0.43 9.69
C VAL A 312 -14.77 0.32 9.82
N GLU A 313 -15.42 1.46 10.10
CA GLU A 313 -16.87 1.56 10.17
C GLU A 313 -17.37 2.60 9.16
N LEU A 314 -18.38 2.22 8.37
CA LEU A 314 -19.08 3.16 7.50
C LEU A 314 -20.39 3.57 8.18
N VAL A 315 -20.48 4.85 8.51
CA VAL A 315 -21.68 5.46 9.10
C VAL A 315 -22.41 6.26 8.02
N SER A 316 -23.71 6.01 7.87
CA SER A 316 -24.58 6.75 6.95
C SER A 316 -25.87 7.14 7.66
N ALA A 317 -26.22 8.43 7.61
CA ALA A 317 -27.39 8.97 8.29
C ALA A 317 -27.48 8.59 9.79
N GLY A 318 -26.32 8.44 10.45
CA GLY A 318 -26.20 8.11 11.87
C GLY A 318 -26.31 6.62 12.18
N LEU A 319 -26.44 5.77 11.16
CA LEU A 319 -26.49 4.32 11.28
C LEU A 319 -25.19 3.72 10.78
N THR A 320 -24.59 2.82 11.56
CA THR A 320 -23.46 2.00 11.11
C THR A 320 -23.96 1.01 10.07
N LEU A 321 -23.53 1.16 8.83
CA LEU A 321 -23.89 0.27 7.72
C LEU A 321 -23.00 -0.97 7.70
N VAL A 322 -21.72 -0.79 8.02
CA VAL A 322 -20.71 -1.86 8.07
C VAL A 322 -19.74 -1.54 9.20
N ALA A 323 -19.30 -2.57 9.90
CA ALA A 323 -18.23 -2.53 10.88
C ALA A 323 -17.41 -3.80 10.73
N GLU A 324 -16.15 -3.65 10.33
CA GLU A 324 -15.22 -4.77 10.26
C GLU A 324 -14.65 -5.08 11.65
N GLU A 325 -14.44 -6.36 11.95
CA GLU A 325 -13.75 -6.77 13.17
C GLU A 325 -12.23 -6.59 13.03
N GLY A 326 -11.49 -6.67 14.15
CA GLY A 326 -10.04 -6.57 14.14
C GLY A 326 -9.45 -6.11 15.47
N PRO A 327 -8.11 -6.11 15.59
CA PRO A 327 -7.41 -5.82 16.84
C PRO A 327 -7.17 -4.33 17.10
N TYR A 328 -7.56 -3.43 16.19
CA TYR A 328 -7.21 -2.02 16.24
C TYR A 328 -8.25 -1.14 16.96
N GLY A 329 -7.82 0.05 17.38
CA GLY A 329 -8.70 1.10 17.92
C GLY A 329 -8.30 1.63 19.29
N ALA A 330 -7.32 1.01 19.96
CA ALA A 330 -6.83 1.46 21.26
C ALA A 330 -6.22 2.88 21.20
N GLU A 331 -5.66 3.23 20.05
CA GLU A 331 -5.02 4.51 19.76
C GLU A 331 -6.02 5.64 19.52
N GLY A 332 -7.29 5.28 19.30
CA GLY A 332 -8.34 6.18 18.86
C GLY A 332 -8.57 6.13 17.36
N PHE A 333 -9.38 7.06 16.86
CA PHE A 333 -9.95 7.02 15.52
C PHE A 333 -9.92 8.39 14.84
N ILE A 334 -10.01 8.37 13.52
CA ILE A 334 -10.33 9.51 12.67
C ILE A 334 -11.72 9.31 12.05
N ARG A 335 -12.33 10.42 11.65
CA ARG A 335 -13.53 10.46 10.81
C ARG A 335 -13.18 11.14 9.50
N GLN A 336 -13.45 10.46 8.39
CA GLN A 336 -13.27 10.98 7.04
C GLN A 336 -14.65 11.13 6.40
N ALA A 337 -14.85 12.18 5.60
CA ALA A 337 -16.07 12.37 4.82
C ALA A 337 -16.36 11.13 3.97
N LEU A 338 -17.62 10.70 3.98
CA LEU A 338 -18.05 9.56 3.19
C LEU A 338 -17.89 9.87 1.69
N ALA A 339 -17.13 9.04 1.00
CA ALA A 339 -16.98 9.08 -0.46
C ALA A 339 -17.43 7.74 -1.04
N PRO A 340 -18.72 7.59 -1.40
CA PRO A 340 -19.23 6.34 -1.96
C PRO A 340 -18.42 5.92 -3.19
N LEU A 341 -18.01 4.66 -3.22
CA LEU A 341 -17.34 4.07 -4.38
C LEU A 341 -18.30 4.10 -5.59
N PRO A 342 -17.80 4.34 -6.81
CA PRO A 342 -18.63 4.30 -8.00
C PRO A 342 -19.18 2.89 -8.22
N ASN A 343 -20.43 2.80 -8.70
CA ASN A 343 -21.03 1.53 -9.06
C ASN A 343 -20.84 1.28 -10.57
N PHE A 344 -20.13 0.20 -10.90
CA PHE A 344 -20.01 -0.32 -12.25
C PHE A 344 -20.68 -1.69 -12.35
N SER A 345 -21.94 -1.71 -12.76
CA SER A 345 -22.72 -2.95 -12.95
C SER A 345 -22.80 -3.81 -11.67
N GLY A 346 -23.02 -3.17 -10.53
CA GLY A 346 -23.09 -3.83 -9.22
C GLY A 346 -21.74 -4.09 -8.56
N GLN A 347 -20.64 -3.59 -9.15
CA GLN A 347 -19.29 -3.71 -8.61
C GLN A 347 -18.76 -2.35 -8.17
N TYR A 348 -18.01 -2.32 -7.06
CA TYR A 348 -17.49 -1.13 -6.44
C TYR A 348 -15.95 -1.18 -6.38
N PRO A 349 -15.24 -0.51 -7.31
CA PRO A 349 -13.79 -0.56 -7.36
C PRO A 349 -13.12 0.50 -6.48
N VAL A 350 -11.97 0.10 -5.93
CA VAL A 350 -10.91 0.97 -5.40
C VAL A 350 -9.69 0.84 -6.30
N LEU A 351 -9.07 1.98 -6.60
CA LEU A 351 -7.85 2.05 -7.39
C LEU A 351 -6.65 2.13 -6.45
N GLY A 352 -5.75 1.16 -6.51
CA GLY A 352 -4.44 1.26 -5.86
C GLY A 352 -3.43 1.88 -6.84
N SER A 353 -3.05 3.14 -6.62
CA SER A 353 -2.02 3.82 -7.42
C SER A 353 -0.66 3.62 -6.77
N TRP A 354 0.25 2.99 -7.51
CA TRP A 354 1.54 2.52 -7.03
C TRP A 354 2.63 3.57 -7.24
N LEU A 355 3.44 3.73 -6.19
CA LEU A 355 4.64 4.56 -6.16
C LEU A 355 5.85 3.65 -5.95
N VAL A 356 6.92 3.87 -6.70
CA VAL A 356 8.25 3.30 -6.43
C VAL A 356 9.24 4.45 -6.37
N ASP A 357 10.03 4.53 -5.31
CA ASP A 357 10.93 5.66 -5.01
C ASP A 357 10.23 7.02 -5.22
N HIS A 358 9.06 7.18 -4.60
CA HIS A 358 8.20 8.38 -4.67
C HIS A 358 7.65 8.73 -6.07
N THR A 359 7.84 7.86 -7.08
CA THR A 359 7.40 8.10 -8.45
C THR A 359 6.18 7.23 -8.80
N PRO A 360 5.06 7.82 -9.24
CA PRO A 360 3.91 7.06 -9.72
C PRO A 360 4.31 6.17 -10.89
N CYS A 361 3.97 4.87 -10.84
CA CYS A 361 4.47 3.92 -11.84
C CYS A 361 3.49 2.80 -12.19
N GLY A 362 2.35 2.68 -11.51
CA GLY A 362 1.34 1.73 -11.95
C GLY A 362 0.01 1.79 -11.21
N LEU A 363 -0.89 0.89 -11.61
CA LEU A 363 -2.25 0.81 -11.11
C LEU A 363 -2.67 -0.64 -10.85
N SER A 364 -3.34 -0.84 -9.72
CA SER A 364 -4.11 -2.05 -9.39
C SER A 364 -5.56 -1.70 -9.14
N ILE A 365 -6.47 -2.65 -9.37
CA ILE A 365 -7.89 -2.45 -9.11
C ILE A 365 -8.41 -3.60 -8.27
N ARG A 366 -9.03 -3.25 -7.14
CA ARG A 366 -9.76 -4.19 -6.28
C ARG A 366 -11.23 -3.83 -6.36
N GLU A 367 -12.11 -4.80 -6.61
CA GLU A 367 -13.55 -4.57 -6.62
C GLU A 367 -14.31 -5.56 -5.74
N ASP A 368 -15.45 -5.12 -5.24
CA ASP A 368 -16.37 -5.94 -4.47
C ASP A 368 -17.82 -5.71 -4.92
N GLU A 369 -18.70 -6.65 -4.59
CA GLU A 369 -20.15 -6.49 -4.73
C GLU A 369 -20.70 -5.59 -3.62
N ASN A 370 -19.93 -5.45 -2.53
CA ASN A 370 -20.19 -4.53 -1.44
C ASN A 370 -19.57 -3.14 -1.70
N PRO A 371 -20.19 -2.04 -1.23
CA PRO A 371 -19.62 -0.69 -1.35
C PRO A 371 -18.33 -0.43 -0.55
N ILE A 372 -17.82 -1.46 0.15
CA ILE A 372 -16.58 -1.43 0.93
C ILE A 372 -15.75 -2.61 0.46
N THR A 373 -14.53 -2.34 0.02
CA THR A 373 -13.56 -3.37 -0.36
C THR A 373 -12.82 -3.87 0.87
N GLY A 374 -12.74 -5.18 1.04
CA GLY A 374 -11.97 -5.87 2.08
C GLY A 374 -10.85 -6.73 1.51
N ASN A 375 -10.23 -7.55 2.36
CA ASN A 375 -9.06 -8.36 2.00
C ASN A 375 -9.32 -9.38 0.89
N THR A 376 -10.54 -9.90 0.81
CA THR A 376 -10.93 -10.88 -0.19
C THR A 376 -11.55 -10.26 -1.43
N SER A 377 -11.63 -8.92 -1.52
CA SER A 377 -12.13 -8.25 -2.73
C SER A 377 -11.31 -8.65 -3.94
N ARG A 378 -11.95 -8.82 -5.09
CA ARG A 378 -11.31 -9.42 -6.26
C ARG A 378 -10.33 -8.43 -6.90
N PHE A 379 -9.19 -8.93 -7.35
CA PHE A 379 -8.26 -8.19 -8.20
C PHE A 379 -8.71 -8.28 -9.66
N LEU A 380 -8.87 -7.14 -10.31
CA LEU A 380 -9.22 -7.06 -11.74
C LEU A 380 -8.12 -6.35 -12.52
N PRO A 381 -7.83 -6.81 -13.76
CA PRO A 381 -6.88 -6.14 -14.63
C PRO A 381 -7.42 -4.80 -15.15
N HIS A 382 -6.50 -3.93 -15.56
CA HIS A 382 -6.81 -2.72 -16.30
C HIS A 382 -6.12 -2.67 -17.67
N ALA A 383 -6.69 -1.86 -18.56
CA ALA A 383 -6.12 -1.52 -19.86
C ALA A 383 -6.38 -0.05 -20.21
N ILE A 384 -5.47 0.55 -20.96
CA ILE A 384 -5.61 1.85 -21.60
C ILE A 384 -6.08 1.61 -23.03
N LEU A 385 -7.20 2.22 -23.44
CA LEU A 385 -7.88 1.94 -24.73
C LEU A 385 -8.00 3.12 -25.68
#